data_AF-A0A8J5IP17-F1
#
_entry.id   AF-A0A8J5IP17-F1
#
_cell.length_a   1.000
_cell.length_b   1.000
_cell.length_c   1.000
_cell.angle_alpha   90.00
_cell.angle_beta   90.00
_cell.angle_gamma   90.00
#
_symmetry.space_group_name_H-M   'P 1'
#
loop_
_entity.id
_entity.type
_entity.pdbx_description
1 polymer ?
#
loop_
_entity_poly.entity_id
_entity_poly.type
_entity_poly.pdbx_seq_one_letter_code
_entity_poly.pdbx_strand_id
1 'polypeptide(L)'
;SSAYAIYQKRTTDSGPFEIEVLVLATKKERRTLPGTRCATASRIQEAANTIDGYLAQGPELHVWEIAKTYWSISHARQPEGTTVAPPNTAPFAQARHLDAMLAEEKVEEESNFRTTNEPDGDVDDVDHMSD
;
A
#
# COMPACT_ATOMS: atom_id res chain seq x y z
N SER A 1 14.34 -2.40 -43.34
CA SER A 1 15.43 -1.69 -42.65
C SER A 1 15.02 -1.38 -41.22
N SER A 2 15.88 -1.79 -40.29
CA SER A 2 15.59 -2.07 -38.88
C SER A 2 15.54 -0.80 -38.01
N ALA A 3 14.54 -0.71 -37.11
CA ALA A 3 14.34 0.38 -36.13
C ALA A 3 15.48 0.55 -35.09
N TYR A 4 16.56 -0.22 -35.24
CA TYR A 4 17.73 -0.21 -34.34
C TYR A 4 18.69 0.97 -34.57
N ALA A 5 18.55 1.73 -35.66
CA ALA A 5 19.50 2.78 -36.01
C ALA A 5 19.41 4.05 -35.15
N ILE A 6 18.35 4.23 -34.35
CA ILE A 6 18.15 5.47 -33.57
C ILE A 6 18.75 5.38 -32.16
N TYR A 7 19.02 4.17 -31.64
CA TYR A 7 19.43 3.98 -30.24
C TYR A 7 20.93 4.18 -29.95
N GLN A 8 21.77 4.34 -30.99
CA GLN A 8 23.24 4.35 -30.82
C GLN A 8 23.90 5.72 -30.83
N LYS A 9 23.16 6.83 -30.93
CA LYS A 9 23.74 8.17 -30.77
C LYS A 9 23.66 8.63 -29.31
N ARG A 10 24.34 7.92 -28.41
CA ARG A 10 24.65 8.46 -27.07
C ARG A 10 25.91 9.31 -27.20
N THR A 11 25.76 10.62 -27.30
CA THR A 11 26.86 11.52 -26.95
C THR A 11 26.94 11.52 -25.43
N THR A 12 27.99 10.89 -24.89
CA THR A 12 28.33 11.00 -23.47
C THR A 12 28.85 12.42 -23.22
N ASP A 13 27.94 13.37 -23.18
CA ASP A 13 28.20 14.70 -22.68
C ASP A 13 27.98 14.64 -21.17
N SER A 14 29.07 14.46 -20.41
CA SER A 14 29.05 14.27 -18.95
C SER A 14 29.16 15.61 -18.21
N GLY A 15 28.58 16.67 -18.77
CA GLY A 15 28.44 17.96 -18.10
C GLY A 15 27.20 17.99 -17.20
N PRO A 16 27.16 18.83 -16.16
CA PRO A 16 25.93 19.05 -15.41
C PRO A 16 24.88 19.66 -16.33
N PHE A 17 23.73 19.02 -16.45
CA PHE A 17 22.58 19.56 -17.16
C PHE A 17 21.42 19.69 -16.18
N GLU A 18 20.63 20.74 -16.37
CA GLU A 18 19.44 21.03 -15.59
C GLU A 18 18.22 20.81 -16.50
N ILE A 19 17.26 19.99 -16.06
CA ILE A 19 16.00 19.78 -16.78
C ILE A 19 14.91 20.49 -16.00
N GLU A 20 14.39 21.59 -16.55
CA GLU A 20 13.18 22.23 -16.06
C GLU A 20 11.97 21.74 -16.88
N VAL A 21 11.09 20.96 -16.25
CA VAL A 21 9.87 20.47 -16.90
C VAL A 21 8.68 21.32 -16.46
N LEU A 22 8.28 22.26 -17.31
CA LEU A 22 7.06 23.04 -17.13
C LEU A 22 5.90 22.40 -17.90
N VAL A 23 5.00 21.73 -17.19
CA VAL A 23 3.76 21.18 -17.77
C VAL A 23 2.62 22.18 -17.57
N LEU A 24 2.27 22.89 -18.64
CA LEU A 24 1.11 23.79 -18.66
C LEU A 24 -0.03 23.08 -19.40
N ALA A 25 -1.11 22.78 -18.67
CA ALA A 25 -2.33 22.24 -19.25
C ALA A 25 -3.43 23.29 -19.21
N THR A 26 -3.96 23.67 -20.38
CA THR A 26 -5.14 24.53 -20.44
C THR A 26 -6.39 23.70 -20.18
N LYS A 27 -7.23 24.17 -19.25
CA LYS A 27 -8.51 23.52 -18.95
C LYS A 27 -9.45 23.75 -20.13
N LYS A 28 -9.53 22.78 -21.04
CA LYS A 28 -10.66 22.67 -21.97
C LYS A 28 -11.92 22.48 -21.14
N GLU A 29 -12.93 23.30 -21.38
CA GLU A 29 -14.25 23.15 -20.75
C GLU A 29 -14.72 21.72 -20.96
N ARG A 30 -14.65 20.92 -19.89
CA ARG A 30 -15.17 19.56 -19.90
C ARG A 30 -16.68 19.70 -19.96
N ARG A 31 -17.27 19.26 -21.07
CA ARG A 31 -18.53 18.52 -20.96
C ARG A 31 -18.24 17.43 -19.94
N THR A 32 -18.76 17.59 -18.74
CA THR A 32 -18.74 16.58 -17.68
C THR A 32 -19.23 15.30 -18.30
N LEU A 33 -18.32 14.37 -18.60
CA LEU A 33 -18.74 12.99 -18.86
C LEU A 33 -19.46 12.56 -17.59
N PRO A 34 -20.76 12.23 -17.66
CA PRO A 34 -21.49 11.73 -16.52
C PRO A 34 -20.89 10.37 -16.17
N GLY A 35 -19.97 10.33 -15.20
CA GLY A 35 -19.51 9.03 -14.69
C GLY A 35 -18.08 8.95 -14.17
N THR A 36 -17.20 9.92 -14.37
CA THR A 36 -15.83 9.81 -13.79
C THR A 36 -15.43 11.09 -13.10
N ARG A 37 -15.67 11.12 -11.80
CA ARG A 37 -15.30 12.23 -10.92
C ARG A 37 -13.86 12.02 -10.42
N CYS A 38 -13.15 13.10 -10.15
CA CYS A 38 -11.79 13.02 -9.62
C CYS A 38 -11.81 12.54 -8.15
N ALA A 39 -10.90 11.65 -7.78
CA ALA A 39 -10.66 11.27 -6.39
C ALA A 39 -9.86 12.39 -5.70
N THR A 40 -10.53 13.48 -5.32
CA THR A 40 -9.94 14.55 -4.51
C THR A 40 -9.75 14.06 -3.07
N ALA A 41 -8.82 14.66 -2.33
CA ALA A 41 -8.54 14.28 -0.94
C ALA A 41 -9.81 14.29 -0.06
N SER A 42 -10.65 15.32 -0.18
CA SER A 42 -11.93 15.40 0.54
C SER A 42 -12.86 14.22 0.26
N ARG A 43 -12.94 13.77 -1.00
CA ARG A 43 -13.83 12.68 -1.43
C ARG A 43 -13.27 11.32 -1.06
N ILE A 44 -11.94 11.18 -1.06
CA ILE A 44 -11.28 9.98 -0.55
C ILE A 44 -11.55 9.85 0.95
N GLN A 45 -11.50 10.95 1.71
CA GLN A 45 -11.81 10.93 3.13
C GLN A 45 -13.28 10.59 3.39
N GLU A 46 -14.21 11.17 2.63
CA GLU A 46 -15.63 10.84 2.71
C GLU A 46 -15.89 9.36 2.39
N ALA A 47 -15.27 8.85 1.33
CA ALA A 47 -15.32 7.44 0.97
C ALA A 47 -14.77 6.55 2.09
N ALA A 48 -13.63 6.91 2.68
CA ALA A 48 -13.02 6.19 3.80
C ALA A 48 -13.99 6.11 5.00
N ASN A 49 -14.57 7.23 5.41
CA ASN A 49 -15.54 7.27 6.51
C ASN A 49 -16.76 6.38 6.22
N THR A 50 -17.23 6.38 4.97
CA THR A 50 -18.38 5.56 4.56
C THR A 50 -18.02 4.06 4.55
N ILE A 51 -16.81 3.72 4.13
CA ILE A 51 -16.28 2.36 4.16
C ILE A 51 -16.08 1.87 5.60
N ASP A 52 -15.55 2.70 6.49
CA ASP A 52 -15.42 2.36 7.91
C ASP A 52 -16.79 2.07 8.56
N GLY A 53 -17.80 2.88 8.23
CA GLY A 53 -19.18 2.62 8.64
C GLY A 53 -19.75 1.33 8.07
N TYR A 54 -19.38 0.94 6.84
CA TYR A 54 -19.76 -0.34 6.24
C TYR A 54 -19.06 -1.53 6.94
N LEU A 55 -17.78 -1.42 7.26
CA LEU A 55 -17.01 -2.45 7.96
C LEU A 55 -17.49 -2.64 9.41
N ALA A 56 -17.89 -1.56 10.07
CA ALA A 56 -18.46 -1.61 11.42
C ALA A 56 -19.79 -2.39 11.49
N GLN A 57 -20.52 -2.52 10.37
CA GLN A 57 -21.76 -3.29 10.29
C GLN A 57 -21.53 -4.81 10.26
N GLY A 58 -20.28 -5.27 10.37
CA GLY A 58 -19.93 -6.67 10.54
C GLY A 58 -19.95 -7.57 9.30
N PRO A 59 -19.68 -7.10 8.06
CA PRO A 59 -19.26 -8.04 7.03
C PRO A 59 -17.96 -8.70 7.50
N GLU A 60 -17.88 -10.03 7.43
CA GLU A 60 -16.68 -10.83 7.69
C GLU A 60 -15.65 -10.61 6.56
N LEU A 61 -15.27 -9.36 6.37
CA LEU A 61 -14.39 -8.90 5.32
C LEU A 61 -13.16 -8.30 5.99
N HIS A 62 -12.11 -9.11 6.08
CA HIS A 62 -10.82 -8.65 6.56
C HIS A 62 -10.14 -7.87 5.43
N VAL A 63 -10.08 -6.55 5.60
CA VAL A 63 -9.47 -5.57 4.69
C VAL A 63 -8.66 -4.63 5.57
N TRP A 64 -7.36 -4.54 5.30
CA TRP A 64 -6.45 -3.68 6.04
C TRP A 64 -6.11 -2.44 5.21
N GLU A 65 -5.10 -1.68 5.61
CA GLU A 65 -4.86 -0.33 5.11
C GLU A 65 -4.61 -0.25 3.61
N ILE A 66 -3.99 -1.26 2.97
CA ILE A 66 -3.72 -1.22 1.53
C ILE A 66 -5.03 -1.40 0.75
N ALA A 67 -5.82 -2.42 1.08
CA ALA A 67 -7.10 -2.66 0.42
C ALA A 67 -8.12 -1.56 0.76
N LYS A 68 -8.12 -1.01 1.99
CA LYS A 68 -8.96 0.14 2.37
C LYS A 68 -8.60 1.36 1.54
N THR A 69 -7.32 1.68 1.38
CA THR A 69 -6.87 2.83 0.58
C THR A 69 -7.30 2.70 -0.88
N TYR A 70 -7.09 1.53 -1.47
CA TYR A 70 -7.54 1.27 -2.84
C TYR A 70 -9.06 1.44 -2.98
N TRP A 71 -9.82 0.92 -2.02
CA TRP A 71 -11.27 0.99 -2.01
C TRP A 71 -11.75 2.44 -1.89
N SER A 72 -11.20 3.22 -0.96
CA SER A 72 -11.53 4.64 -0.79
C SER A 72 -11.28 5.44 -2.07
N ILE A 73 -10.15 5.22 -2.76
CA ILE A 73 -9.85 5.87 -4.04
C ILE A 73 -10.84 5.43 -5.13
N SER A 74 -11.17 4.15 -5.19
CA SER A 74 -12.08 3.59 -6.19
C SER A 74 -13.51 4.07 -5.99
N HIS A 75 -13.98 4.13 -4.74
CA HIS A 75 -15.30 4.63 -4.37
C HIS A 75 -15.39 6.15 -4.56
N ALA A 76 -14.35 6.91 -4.21
CA ALA A 76 -14.28 8.34 -4.49
C ALA A 76 -14.38 8.68 -6.00
N ARG A 77 -14.12 7.74 -6.91
CA ARG A 77 -14.32 7.97 -8.36
C ARG A 77 -15.77 7.78 -8.80
N GLN A 78 -16.58 7.08 -8.00
CA GLN A 78 -17.97 6.80 -8.31
C GLN A 78 -18.85 8.05 -8.18
N PRO A 79 -20.03 8.05 -8.83
CA PRO A 79 -21.08 9.03 -8.57
C PRO A 79 -21.50 9.05 -7.09
N GLU A 80 -21.97 10.21 -6.62
CA GLU A 80 -22.64 10.30 -5.31
C GLU A 80 -23.85 9.36 -5.26
N GLY A 81 -24.11 8.79 -4.08
CA GLY A 81 -25.19 7.82 -3.88
C GLY A 81 -24.86 6.39 -4.34
N THR A 82 -23.65 6.13 -4.85
CA THR A 82 -23.22 4.75 -5.15
C THR A 82 -23.10 3.95 -3.87
N THR A 83 -23.83 2.84 -3.79
CA THR A 83 -23.79 1.90 -2.66
C THR A 83 -22.36 1.46 -2.39
N VAL A 84 -21.94 1.51 -1.13
CA VAL A 84 -20.65 0.99 -0.71
C VAL A 84 -20.69 -0.52 -0.78
N ALA A 85 -19.82 -1.07 -1.63
CA ALA A 85 -19.57 -2.50 -1.73
C ALA A 85 -18.08 -2.73 -2.04
N PRO A 86 -17.49 -3.84 -1.59
CA PRO A 86 -16.11 -4.18 -1.90
C PRO A 86 -15.90 -4.24 -3.42
N PRO A 87 -14.84 -3.63 -3.97
CA PRO A 87 -14.59 -3.68 -5.41
C PRO A 87 -14.33 -5.11 -5.87
N ASN A 88 -15.09 -5.60 -6.86
CA ASN A 88 -14.82 -6.89 -7.48
C ASN A 88 -13.78 -6.74 -8.62
N THR A 89 -12.56 -6.34 -8.28
CA THR A 89 -11.48 -6.08 -9.24
C THR A 89 -10.20 -6.80 -8.84
N ALA A 90 -9.41 -7.22 -9.84
CA ALA A 90 -8.13 -7.89 -9.58
C ALA A 90 -7.16 -7.05 -8.71
N PRO A 91 -7.03 -5.72 -8.89
CA PRO A 91 -6.19 -4.91 -8.01
C PRO A 91 -6.67 -4.88 -6.55
N PHE A 92 -7.99 -4.96 -6.30
CA PHE A 92 -8.49 -5.06 -4.92
C PHE A 92 -8.14 -6.42 -4.30
N ALA A 93 -8.24 -7.50 -5.06
CA ALA A 93 -7.80 -8.83 -4.60
C ALA A 93 -6.29 -8.85 -4.30
N GLN A 94 -5.46 -8.23 -5.15
CA GLN A 94 -4.03 -8.07 -4.91
C GLN A 94 -3.73 -7.25 -3.65
N ALA A 95 -4.42 -6.12 -3.45
CA ALA A 95 -4.27 -5.31 -2.25
C ALA A 95 -4.61 -6.09 -0.98
N ARG A 96 -5.67 -6.90 -1.00
CA ARG A 96 -6.03 -7.79 0.11
C ARG A 96 -4.99 -8.88 0.36
N HIS A 97 -4.38 -9.40 -0.69
CA HIS A 97 -3.30 -10.38 -0.54
C HIS A 97 -2.06 -9.76 0.12
N LEU A 98 -1.67 -8.55 -0.26
CA LEU A 98 -0.57 -7.81 0.39
C LEU A 98 -0.88 -7.53 1.86
N ASP A 99 -2.12 -7.13 2.16
CA ASP A 99 -2.58 -6.95 3.55
C ASP A 99 -2.45 -8.25 4.37
N ALA A 100 -2.77 -9.41 3.79
CA ALA A 100 -2.63 -10.71 4.45
C ALA A 100 -1.16 -11.08 4.69
N MET A 101 -0.28 -10.90 3.69
CA MET A 101 1.15 -11.15 3.84
C MET A 101 1.78 -10.30 4.96
N LEU A 102 1.41 -9.02 5.04
CA LEU A 102 1.90 -8.12 6.09
C LEU A 102 1.34 -8.46 7.47
N ALA A 103 0.17 -9.10 7.54
CA ALA A 103 -0.38 -9.58 8.80
C ALA A 103 0.37 -10.84 9.27
N GLU A 104 0.74 -11.74 8.36
CA GLU A 104 1.51 -12.95 8.66
C GLU A 104 2.96 -12.63 9.08
N GLU A 105 3.63 -11.72 8.37
CA GLU A 105 5.00 -11.28 8.71
C GLU A 105 5.10 -10.73 10.14
N LYS A 106 4.11 -9.94 10.57
CA LYS A 106 4.05 -9.39 11.94
C LYS A 106 3.89 -10.47 13.01
N VAL A 107 3.19 -11.56 12.71
CA VAL A 107 3.01 -12.68 13.65
C VAL A 107 4.32 -13.45 13.84
N GLU A 108 5.10 -13.62 12.77
CA GLU A 108 6.42 -14.27 12.84
C GLU A 108 7.43 -13.42 13.66
N GLU A 109 7.41 -12.10 13.51
CA GLU A 109 8.29 -11.19 14.27
C GLU A 109 7.97 -11.20 15.77
N GLU A 110 6.70 -11.19 16.17
CA GLU A 110 6.27 -11.30 17.57
C GLU A 110 6.58 -12.68 18.19
N SER A 111 6.49 -13.75 17.39
CA SER A 111 6.83 -15.11 17.84
C SER A 111 8.32 -15.26 18.13
N ASN A 112 9.19 -14.57 17.39
CA ASN A 112 10.64 -14.67 17.55
C ASN A 112 11.16 -13.92 18.79
N PHE A 113 10.46 -12.89 19.26
CA PHE A 113 10.82 -12.17 20.49
C PHE A 113 10.58 -12.98 21.78
N ARG A 114 9.67 -13.97 21.76
CA ARG A 114 9.23 -14.68 22.98
C ARG A 114 10.14 -15.85 23.40
N THR A 115 11.19 -16.16 22.64
CA THR A 115 11.98 -17.40 22.81
C THR A 115 13.41 -17.20 23.35
N THR A 116 13.78 -16.01 23.83
CA THR A 116 15.11 -15.80 24.45
C THR A 116 14.99 -15.43 25.92
N ASN A 117 14.68 -16.40 26.79
CA ASN A 117 14.92 -16.31 28.23
C ASN A 117 15.10 -17.72 28.81
N GLU A 118 16.29 -18.29 28.69
CA GLU A 118 16.84 -19.18 29.72
C GLU A 118 18.21 -18.62 30.10
N PRO A 119 18.42 -18.19 31.36
CA PRO A 119 19.75 -17.97 31.88
C PRO A 119 20.38 -19.33 32.17
N ASP A 120 21.45 -19.68 31.44
CA ASP A 120 22.33 -20.82 31.74
C ASP A 120 22.93 -20.60 33.14
N GLY A 121 22.28 -21.17 34.15
CA GLY A 121 22.71 -21.19 35.53
C GLY A 121 23.37 -22.51 35.86
N ASP A 122 24.63 -22.68 35.46
CA ASP A 122 25.52 -23.70 36.01
C ASP A 122 26.81 -23.00 36.47
N VAL A 123 26.78 -22.48 37.69
CA VAL A 123 28.01 -22.14 38.43
C VAL A 123 28.49 -23.42 39.09
N ASP A 124 29.56 -24.01 38.55
CA ASP A 124 30.22 -25.17 39.15
C ASP A 124 30.66 -24.85 40.58
N ASP A 125 30.06 -25.55 41.54
CA ASP A 125 30.41 -25.48 42.96
C ASP A 125 31.88 -25.93 43.18
N VAL A 126 32.60 -25.06 43.87
CA VAL A 126 34.02 -25.18 44.22
C VAL A 126 34.26 -26.38 45.15
N ASP A 127 35.11 -27.30 44.67
CA ASP A 127 35.70 -28.44 45.39
C ASP A 127 36.16 -28.04 46.82
N HIS A 128 35.54 -28.65 47.84
CA HIS A 128 36.05 -28.68 49.20
C HIS A 128 36.73 -30.04 49.44
N MET A 129 38.04 -30.13 49.18
CA MET A 129 38.85 -31.20 49.77
C MET A 129 39.16 -30.83 51.23
N SER A 130 38.66 -31.63 52.16
CA SER A 130 39.17 -31.70 53.54
C SER A 130 39.79 -33.08 53.73
N ASP A 131 41.02 -33.11 54.25
CA ASP A 131 41.60 -34.23 54.99
C ASP A 131 42.17 -33.66 56.30
#